data_AF-A0A2K3JZ50-F1
#
_entry.id   AF-A0A2K3JZ50-F1
#
_cell.length_a   1.000
_cell.length_b   1.000
_cell.length_c   1.000
_cell.angle_alpha   90.00
_cell.angle_beta   90.00
_cell.angle_gamma   90.00
#
_symmetry.space_group_name_H-M   'P 1'
#
loop_
_entity.id
_entity.type
_entity.pdbx_description
1 polymer ?
#
loop_
_entity_poly.entity_id
_entity_poly.type
_entity_poly.pdbx_seq_one_letter_code
_entity_poly.pdbx_strand_id
1 'polypeptide(L)'
;STAISCVSGCGGAESAHHLFLSCNIFGSLWALVRSWIGVPMVDYTTLGDHFVQFTSSAGGSRARRCFMQLIWLASVWIICTKRNHRLYGGSTSTSLQLLDKIKLFSYRWLKTTSVTLVSNYHSRWSDPLLCLGLV
;
A
#
# COMPACT_ATOMS: atom_id res chain seq x y z
N SER A 1 -26.09 -0.15 -19.54
CA SER A 1 -25.31 -0.49 -18.33
C SER A 1 -25.05 0.75 -17.52
N THR A 2 -25.66 0.88 -16.35
CA THR A 2 -25.30 1.90 -15.36
C THR A 2 -23.92 1.53 -14.81
N ALA A 3 -22.92 2.36 -15.09
CA ALA A 3 -21.60 2.18 -14.50
C ALA A 3 -21.71 2.31 -12.99
N ILE A 4 -21.20 1.33 -12.24
CA ILE A 4 -21.13 1.40 -10.78
C ILE A 4 -20.25 2.60 -10.43
N SER A 5 -20.79 3.55 -9.67
CA SER A 5 -20.01 4.71 -9.19
C SER A 5 -18.97 4.27 -8.17
N CYS A 6 -17.79 4.89 -8.21
CA CYS A 6 -16.70 4.62 -7.28
C CYS A 6 -17.14 4.82 -5.82
N VAL A 7 -16.96 3.80 -4.99
CA VAL A 7 -17.31 3.81 -3.55
C VAL A 7 -16.52 4.86 -2.74
N SER A 8 -15.46 5.43 -3.33
CA SER A 8 -14.76 6.55 -2.71
C SER A 8 -15.58 7.84 -2.71
N GLY A 9 -16.61 7.94 -3.57
CA GLY A 9 -17.39 9.15 -3.78
C GLY A 9 -16.71 10.18 -4.70
N CYS A 10 -15.72 9.78 -5.50
CA CYS A 10 -14.98 10.71 -6.38
C CYS A 10 -15.68 11.00 -7.73
N GLY A 11 -16.88 10.48 -7.96
CA GLY A 11 -17.64 10.68 -9.21
C GLY A 11 -17.18 9.84 -10.41
N GLY A 12 -16.08 9.09 -10.31
CA GLY A 12 -15.61 8.18 -11.36
C GLY A 12 -16.36 6.85 -11.41
N ALA A 13 -16.30 6.15 -12.55
CA ALA A 13 -16.76 4.77 -12.66
C ALA A 13 -15.83 3.83 -11.89
N GLU A 14 -16.39 2.92 -11.10
CA GLU A 14 -15.63 1.95 -10.33
C GLU A 14 -15.03 0.89 -11.26
N SER A 15 -13.71 0.80 -11.24
CA SER A 15 -12.93 -0.29 -11.85
C SER A 15 -11.69 -0.54 -11.01
N ALA A 16 -11.03 -1.69 -11.18
CA ALA A 16 -9.76 -1.95 -10.50
C ALA A 16 -8.72 -0.88 -10.86
N HIS A 17 -8.60 -0.53 -12.15
CA HIS A 17 -7.69 0.52 -12.61
C HIS A 17 -7.99 1.86 -11.94
N HIS A 18 -9.26 2.27 -11.92
CA HIS A 18 -9.66 3.50 -11.24
C HIS A 18 -9.37 3.44 -9.74
N LEU A 19 -9.79 2.38 -9.03
CA LEU A 19 -9.61 2.27 -7.59
C LEU A 19 -8.15 2.31 -7.18
N PHE A 20 -7.26 1.61 -7.89
CA PHE A 20 -5.86 1.52 -7.47
C PHE A 20 -5.00 2.64 -8.03
N LEU A 21 -5.30 3.17 -9.22
CA LEU A 21 -4.37 4.07 -9.92
C LEU A 21 -4.93 5.49 -10.05
N SER A 22 -6.16 5.65 -10.54
CA SER A 22 -6.69 6.97 -10.93
C SER A 22 -7.58 7.66 -9.91
N CYS A 23 -8.07 6.94 -8.90
CA CYS A 23 -8.94 7.47 -7.87
C CYS A 23 -8.16 8.47 -7.00
N ASN A 24 -8.63 9.69 -6.85
CA ASN A 24 -7.92 10.71 -6.06
C ASN A 24 -7.72 10.28 -4.59
N ILE A 25 -8.64 9.51 -4.02
CA ILE A 25 -8.57 9.05 -2.62
C ILE A 25 -7.61 7.87 -2.46
N PHE A 26 -7.78 6.82 -3.27
CA PHE A 26 -7.01 5.60 -3.15
C PHE A 26 -5.68 5.65 -3.91
N GLY A 27 -5.62 6.32 -5.06
CA GLY A 27 -4.40 6.56 -5.83
C GLY A 27 -3.39 7.42 -5.09
N SER A 28 -3.84 8.44 -4.34
CA SER A 28 -2.95 9.25 -3.49
C SER A 28 -2.28 8.45 -2.37
N LEU A 29 -2.85 7.30 -1.98
CA LEU A 29 -2.26 6.41 -0.98
C LEU A 29 -0.91 5.87 -1.44
N TRP A 30 -0.73 5.61 -2.73
CA TRP A 30 0.55 5.12 -3.25
C TRP A 30 1.66 6.18 -3.15
N ALA A 31 1.32 7.47 -3.30
CA ALA A 31 2.28 8.54 -3.06
C ALA A 31 2.71 8.60 -1.59
N LEU A 32 1.76 8.43 -0.67
CA LEU A 32 2.03 8.36 0.76
C LEU A 32 2.89 7.14 1.14
N VAL A 33 2.59 5.98 0.57
CA VAL A 33 3.37 4.75 0.80
C VAL A 33 4.80 4.90 0.28
N ARG A 34 5.00 5.47 -0.92
CA ARG A 34 6.34 5.74 -1.47
C ARG A 34 7.13 6.72 -0.61
N SER A 35 6.48 7.81 -0.18
CA SER A 35 7.07 8.80 0.72
C SER A 35 7.52 8.17 2.05
N TRP A 36 6.69 7.29 2.62
CA TRP A 36 7.04 6.55 3.83
C TRP A 36 8.25 5.61 3.66
N ILE A 37 8.38 4.92 2.53
CA ILE A 37 9.50 3.99 2.30
C ILE A 37 10.77 4.75 1.87
N GLY A 38 10.63 5.96 1.33
CA GLY A 38 11.73 6.75 0.78
C GLY A 38 12.13 6.34 -0.65
N VAL A 39 11.18 5.87 -1.47
CA VAL A 39 11.45 5.48 -2.87
C VAL A 39 10.89 6.52 -3.87
N PRO A 40 11.57 6.75 -5.00
CA PRO A 40 11.14 7.73 -5.99
C PRO A 40 9.83 7.33 -6.69
N MET A 41 9.17 8.32 -7.30
CA MET A 41 7.99 8.09 -8.14
C MET A 41 8.38 7.35 -9.42
N VAL A 42 7.55 6.41 -9.84
CA VAL A 42 7.68 5.73 -11.12
C VAL A 42 6.34 5.83 -11.85
N ASP A 43 6.38 6.12 -13.14
CA ASP A 43 5.19 6.19 -13.98
C ASP A 43 4.72 4.78 -14.36
N TYR A 44 3.45 4.49 -14.10
CA TYR A 44 2.82 3.22 -14.39
C TYR A 44 1.55 3.41 -15.20
N THR A 45 1.34 2.53 -16.18
CA THR A 45 0.15 2.56 -17.04
C THR A 45 -0.87 1.49 -16.64
N THR A 46 -0.37 0.36 -16.10
CA THR A 46 -1.18 -0.77 -15.63
C THR A 46 -0.87 -1.13 -14.18
N LEU A 47 -1.78 -1.89 -13.56
CA LEU A 47 -1.58 -2.46 -12.22
C LEU A 47 -0.38 -3.42 -12.18
N GLY A 48 -0.14 -4.17 -13.25
CA GLY A 48 1.00 -5.08 -13.38
C GLY A 48 2.32 -4.32 -13.41
N ASP A 49 2.40 -3.26 -14.22
CA ASP A 49 3.60 -2.41 -14.28
C ASP A 49 3.86 -1.76 -12.92
N HIS A 50 2.80 -1.29 -12.26
CA HIS A 50 2.91 -0.71 -10.93
C HIS A 50 3.51 -1.72 -9.94
N PHE A 51 3.10 -2.99 -9.96
CA PHE A 51 3.71 -4.03 -9.13
C PHE A 51 5.19 -4.26 -9.45
N VAL A 52 5.54 -4.45 -10.72
CA VAL A 52 6.92 -4.75 -11.13
C VAL A 52 7.86 -3.59 -10.79
N GLN A 53 7.45 -2.36 -11.11
CA GLN A 53 8.24 -1.16 -10.84
C GLN A 53 8.38 -0.89 -9.33
N PHE A 54 7.27 -0.96 -8.58
CA PHE A 54 7.28 -0.73 -7.13
C PHE A 54 8.17 -1.74 -6.41
N THR A 55 8.10 -3.02 -6.78
CA THR A 55 8.89 -4.06 -6.11
C THR A 55 10.38 -3.97 -6.41
N SER A 56 10.75 -3.31 -7.50
CA SER A 56 12.13 -3.09 -7.91
C SER A 56 12.71 -1.74 -7.44
N SER A 57 11.88 -0.83 -6.91
CA SER A 57 12.29 0.56 -6.65
C SER A 57 13.24 0.74 -5.46
N ALA A 58 13.37 -0.27 -4.59
CA ALA A 58 14.29 -0.25 -3.45
C ALA A 58 15.65 -0.93 -3.75
N GLY A 59 15.89 -1.37 -4.99
CA GLY A 59 17.13 -2.02 -5.43
C GLY A 59 17.00 -3.53 -5.65
N GLY A 60 18.13 -4.17 -6.00
CA GLY A 60 18.14 -5.51 -6.59
C GLY A 60 18.22 -6.71 -5.63
N SER A 61 18.33 -6.51 -4.31
CA SER A 61 18.48 -7.65 -3.39
C SER A 61 17.16 -8.43 -3.25
N ARG A 62 17.25 -9.75 -3.05
CA ARG A 62 16.06 -10.60 -2.86
C ARG A 62 15.26 -10.16 -1.63
N ALA A 63 15.94 -9.82 -0.53
CA ALA A 63 15.29 -9.38 0.70
C ALA A 63 14.51 -8.07 0.51
N ARG A 64 15.11 -7.06 -0.14
CA ARG A 64 14.41 -5.80 -0.46
C ARG A 64 13.22 -6.04 -1.37
N ARG A 65 13.35 -6.87 -2.41
CA ARG A 65 12.22 -7.21 -3.30
C ARG A 65 11.08 -7.90 -2.55
N CYS A 66 11.36 -8.91 -1.72
CA CYS A 66 10.33 -9.57 -0.92
C CYS A 66 9.66 -8.60 0.07
N PHE A 67 10.43 -7.70 0.67
CA PHE A 67 9.88 -6.66 1.54
C PHE A 67 8.95 -5.70 0.77
N MET A 68 9.37 -5.20 -0.39
CA MET A 68 8.54 -4.31 -1.21
C MET A 68 7.28 -5.03 -1.73
N GLN A 69 7.38 -6.32 -2.08
CA GLN A 69 6.23 -7.16 -2.43
C GLN A 69 5.22 -7.23 -1.28
N LEU A 70 5.70 -7.45 -0.05
CA LEU A 70 4.84 -7.48 1.14
C LEU A 70 4.12 -6.14 1.34
N ILE A 71 4.83 -5.02 1.22
CA ILE A 71 4.23 -3.68 1.37
C ILE A 71 3.19 -3.41 0.28
N TRP A 72 3.47 -3.80 -0.96
CA TRP A 72 2.53 -3.66 -2.06
C TRP A 72 1.25 -4.49 -1.81
N LEU A 73 1.40 -5.74 -1.41
CA LEU A 73 0.29 -6.64 -1.08
C LEU A 73 -0.54 -6.11 0.09
N ALA A 74 0.11 -5.61 1.14
CA ALA A 74 -0.57 -4.98 2.27
C ALA A 74 -1.36 -3.73 1.83
N SER A 75 -0.81 -2.93 0.92
CA SER A 75 -1.48 -1.74 0.37
C SER A 75 -2.74 -2.12 -0.41
N VAL A 76 -2.64 -3.08 -1.33
CA VAL A 76 -3.79 -3.62 -2.07
C VAL A 76 -4.84 -4.20 -1.13
N TRP A 77 -4.41 -4.98 -0.13
CA TRP A 77 -5.29 -5.55 0.87
C TRP A 77 -6.09 -4.47 1.61
N ILE A 78 -5.42 -3.43 2.14
CA ILE A 78 -6.09 -2.34 2.85
C ILE A 78 -7.09 -1.58 1.95
N ILE A 79 -6.74 -1.33 0.68
CA ILE A 79 -7.66 -0.68 -0.27
C ILE A 79 -8.90 -1.58 -0.49
N CYS A 80 -8.71 -2.87 -0.76
CA CYS A 80 -9.80 -3.83 -0.95
C CYS A 80 -10.67 -3.96 0.30
N THR A 81 -10.08 -4.09 1.49
CA THR A 81 -10.82 -4.16 2.74
C THR A 81 -11.59 -2.87 2.99
N LYS A 82 -11.00 -1.70 2.70
CA LYS A 82 -11.70 -0.42 2.87
C LYS A 82 -12.87 -0.27 1.90
N ARG A 83 -12.71 -0.69 0.64
CA ARG A 83 -13.77 -0.73 -0.36
C ARG A 83 -14.93 -1.59 0.16
N ASN A 84 -14.65 -2.83 0.58
CA ASN A 84 -15.66 -3.75 1.11
C ASN A 84 -16.35 -3.17 2.35
N HIS A 85 -15.59 -2.60 3.29
CA HIS A 85 -16.15 -1.96 4.48
C HIS A 85 -17.16 -0.85 4.13
N ARG A 86 -16.89 -0.03 3.11
CA ARG A 86 -17.82 1.01 2.66
C ARG A 86 -19.05 0.44 1.96
N LEU A 87 -18.90 -0.65 1.18
CA LEU A 87 -20.03 -1.34 0.54
C LEU A 87 -21.05 -1.87 1.57
N TYR A 88 -20.58 -2.28 2.75
CA TYR A 88 -21.44 -2.75 3.85
C TYR A 88 -21.78 -1.64 4.87
N GLY A 89 -21.90 -0.39 4.42
CA GLY A 89 -22.36 0.74 5.25
C GLY A 89 -21.33 1.29 6.24
N GLY A 90 -20.08 0.88 6.12
CA GLY A 90 -19.01 1.36 7.00
C GLY A 90 -18.53 2.77 6.66
N SER A 91 -17.96 3.45 7.67
CA SER A 91 -17.47 4.84 7.58
C SER A 91 -16.38 5.07 6.53
N THR A 92 -16.10 6.33 6.19
CA THR A 92 -14.95 6.74 5.39
C THR A 92 -13.67 6.76 6.25
N SER A 93 -12.49 6.77 5.61
CA SER A 93 -11.21 6.95 6.31
C SER A 93 -10.34 7.84 5.44
N THR A 94 -9.51 8.67 6.08
CA THR A 94 -8.55 9.53 5.38
C THR A 94 -7.39 8.69 4.82
N SER A 95 -6.70 9.20 3.81
CA SER A 95 -5.55 8.51 3.22
C SER A 95 -4.42 8.28 4.25
N LEU A 96 -4.25 9.18 5.22
CA LEU A 96 -3.31 9.02 6.34
C LEU A 96 -3.71 7.86 7.27
N GLN A 97 -4.99 7.75 7.64
CA GLN A 97 -5.46 6.61 8.44
C GLN A 97 -5.31 5.27 7.71
N LEU A 98 -5.47 5.26 6.39
CA LEU A 98 -5.21 4.07 5.58
C LEU A 98 -3.72 3.75 5.53
N LEU A 99 -2.85 4.76 5.44
CA LEU A 99 -1.40 4.57 5.52
C LEU A 99 -1.00 3.93 6.86
N ASP A 100 -1.53 4.42 7.99
CA ASP A 100 -1.24 3.84 9.30
C ASP A 100 -1.67 2.37 9.40
N LYS A 101 -2.81 2.02 8.79
CA LYS A 101 -3.23 0.62 8.67
C LYS A 101 -2.27 -0.20 7.82
N ILE A 102 -1.78 0.34 6.70
CA ILE A 102 -0.78 -0.33 5.86
C ILE A 102 0.49 -0.58 6.66
N LYS A 103 1.02 0.42 7.38
CA LYS A 103 2.20 0.29 8.23
C LYS A 103 2.03 -0.84 9.25
N LEU A 104 0.90 -0.82 9.97
CA LEU A 104 0.58 -1.81 11.00
C LEU A 104 0.42 -3.23 10.43
N PHE A 105 -0.32 -3.39 9.32
CA PHE A 105 -0.51 -4.70 8.69
C PHE A 105 0.79 -5.24 8.11
N SER A 106 1.59 -4.41 7.46
CA SER A 106 2.88 -4.81 6.90
C SER A 106 3.83 -5.28 8.00
N TYR A 107 3.90 -4.56 9.12
CA TYR A 107 4.66 -4.98 10.29
C TYR A 107 4.18 -6.33 10.85
N ARG A 108 2.86 -6.48 11.04
CA ARG A 108 2.27 -7.73 11.55
C ARG A 108 2.57 -8.91 10.64
N TRP A 109 2.38 -8.75 9.34
CA TRP A 109 2.66 -9.78 8.34
C TRP A 109 4.13 -10.17 8.35
N LEU A 110 5.03 -9.17 8.35
CA LEU A 110 6.46 -9.45 8.42
C LEU A 110 6.84 -10.20 9.70
N LYS A 111 6.30 -9.79 10.86
CA LYS A 111 6.54 -10.46 12.14
C LYS A 111 6.05 -11.90 12.15
N THR A 112 4.89 -12.18 11.53
CA THR A 112 4.38 -13.56 11.43
C THR A 112 5.19 -14.42 10.48
N THR A 113 5.80 -13.83 9.44
CA THR A 113 6.63 -14.55 8.47
C THR A 113 8.08 -14.69 8.91
N SER A 114 8.56 -13.85 9.83
CA SER A 114 9.93 -13.84 10.34
C SER A 114 9.95 -13.89 11.87
N VAL A 115 10.05 -15.10 12.42
CA VAL A 115 10.05 -15.38 13.88
C VAL A 115 11.20 -14.67 14.62
N THR A 116 12.28 -14.30 13.91
CA THR A 116 13.49 -13.67 14.46
C THR A 116 13.42 -12.14 14.58
N LEU A 117 12.34 -11.49 14.14
CA LEU A 117 12.26 -10.01 14.10
C LEU A 117 11.85 -9.44 15.47
N VAL A 118 12.84 -9.28 16.36
CA VAL A 118 12.70 -8.55 17.62
C VAL A 118 12.79 -7.05 17.33
N SER A 119 11.65 -6.39 17.07
CA SER A 119 11.61 -4.95 16.86
C SER A 119 10.33 -4.33 17.39
N ASN A 120 10.49 -3.27 18.20
CA ASN A 120 9.42 -2.44 18.74
C ASN A 120 8.81 -1.55 17.63
N TYR A 121 7.47 -1.49 17.54
CA TYR A 121 6.74 -0.80 16.45
C TYR A 121 7.02 0.72 16.42
N HIS A 122 7.10 1.35 17.59
CA HIS A 122 7.06 2.82 17.70
C HIS A 122 8.35 3.56 17.33
N SER A 123 9.53 2.95 17.46
CA SER A 123 10.81 3.63 17.16
C SER A 123 11.45 3.18 15.85
N ARG A 124 11.17 1.96 15.38
CA ARG A 124 11.80 1.37 14.19
C ARG A 124 10.91 1.43 12.94
N TRP A 125 9.58 1.41 13.06
CA TRP A 125 8.74 1.34 11.86
C TRP A 125 8.51 2.69 11.13
N SER A 126 9.20 3.75 11.58
CA SER A 126 9.25 5.05 10.90
C SER A 126 9.96 4.95 9.56
N ASP A 127 11.12 4.25 9.52
CA ASP A 127 11.93 4.02 8.32
C ASP A 127 12.16 2.51 8.10
N PRO A 128 11.30 1.85 7.30
CA PRO A 128 11.28 0.40 7.21
C PRO A 128 12.55 -0.21 6.60
N LEU A 129 13.19 0.47 5.64
CA LEU A 129 14.42 -0.02 5.01
C LEU A 129 15.61 0.01 5.98
N LEU A 130 15.72 1.07 6.79
CA LEU A 130 16.75 1.19 7.83
C LEU A 130 16.57 0.12 8.91
N CYS A 131 15.33 -0.17 9.28
CA CYS A 131 15.05 -1.09 10.39
C CYS A 131 15.21 -2.57 10.06
N LEU A 132 15.35 -2.89 8.79
CA LEU A 132 15.72 -4.23 8.33
C LEU A 132 17.22 -4.37 8.05
N GLY A 133 18.03 -3.33 8.32
CA GLY A 133 19.46 -3.34 8.01
C GLY A 133 19.72 -3.49 6.51
N LEU A 134 18.77 -3.07 5.67
CA LEU A 134 18.82 -3.21 4.23
C LEU A 134 19.38 -1.93 3.58
N VAL A 135 20.30 -1.20 4.21
CA VAL A 135 21.05 -0.09 3.58
C VAL A 135 22.36 -0.61 3.03
#